data_AF-A0A850B772-F1
#
_entry.id   AF-A0A850B772-F1
#
_cell.length_a   1.000
_cell.length_b   1.000
_cell.length_c   1.000
_cell.angle_alpha   90.00
_cell.angle_beta   90.00
_cell.angle_gamma   90.00
#
_symmetry.space_group_name_H-M   'P 1'
#
loop_
_entity.id
_entity.type
_entity.pdbx_description
1 polymer ?
#
loop_
_entity_poly.entity_id
_entity_poly.type
_entity_poly.pdbx_seq_one_letter_code
_entity_poly.pdbx_strand_id
1 'polypeptide(L)'
;MRFLICMMVAVLGWSSPTRAESQAVSDAVAGEVVHQLNRISDMHWHRGEYAHLVNVNRMVIAAHPQQVDAYIDAGWLLWSMDRDSEAEALYDEGIAANPNTYALYNEKGFYLLTRRKDPKRGLEMLEKAIEQPDCPKIVIHTLAHAYERVGQLRKSLDLWNRAADDPTNPGRAAARVNRDRVRRLVESGT
;
A
#
# COMPACT_ATOMS: atom_id res chain seq x y z
N MET A 1 -68.16 -22.36 8.53
CA MET A 1 -67.94 -21.60 9.77
C MET A 1 -66.47 -21.18 9.80
N ARG A 2 -66.20 -19.88 9.72
CA ARG A 2 -64.86 -19.24 9.70
C ARG A 2 -64.15 -19.44 11.04
N PHE A 3 -62.82 -19.57 11.03
CA PHE A 3 -61.94 -18.82 11.94
C PHE A 3 -60.60 -18.54 11.25
N LEU A 4 -60.49 -17.35 10.65
CA LEU A 4 -59.21 -16.67 10.48
C LEU A 4 -58.76 -16.22 11.87
N ILE A 5 -57.62 -16.72 12.36
CA ILE A 5 -56.92 -16.11 13.48
C ILE A 5 -55.91 -15.14 12.88
N CYS A 6 -56.33 -13.88 12.82
CA CYS A 6 -55.49 -12.74 12.51
C CYS A 6 -54.69 -12.41 13.78
N MET A 7 -53.39 -12.73 13.82
CA MET A 7 -52.50 -12.20 14.86
C MET A 7 -52.19 -10.74 14.53
N MET A 8 -53.03 -9.83 15.01
CA MET A 8 -52.64 -8.44 15.24
C MET A 8 -51.70 -8.41 16.44
N VAL A 9 -50.39 -8.36 16.20
CA VAL A 9 -49.44 -7.89 17.22
C VAL A 9 -49.58 -6.38 17.27
N ALA A 10 -50.00 -5.87 18.44
CA ALA A 10 -50.12 -4.45 18.70
C ALA A 10 -48.76 -3.75 18.55
N VAL A 11 -48.62 -2.92 17.52
CA VAL A 11 -47.48 -2.01 17.33
C VAL A 11 -47.74 -0.75 18.17
N LEU A 12 -47.56 -0.86 19.48
CA LEU A 12 -47.54 0.30 20.37
C LEU A 12 -46.17 0.33 21.06
N GLY A 13 -45.24 1.09 20.47
CA GLY A 13 -43.96 1.43 21.09
C GLY A 13 -42.71 1.24 20.23
N TRP A 14 -42.80 0.56 19.08
CA TRP A 14 -41.65 0.40 18.18
C TRP A 14 -41.65 1.50 17.13
N SER A 15 -41.06 2.66 17.45
CA SER A 15 -40.71 3.64 16.42
C SER A 15 -39.49 3.14 15.66
N SER A 16 -39.51 3.19 14.33
CA SER A 16 -38.31 2.95 13.53
C SER A 16 -37.21 3.94 13.96
N PRO A 17 -35.96 3.49 14.10
CA PRO A 17 -34.88 4.37 14.51
C PRO A 17 -34.77 5.55 13.55
N THR A 18 -34.50 6.73 14.10
CA THR A 18 -34.22 7.91 13.30
C THR A 18 -32.98 7.67 12.44
N ARG A 19 -32.81 8.49 11.39
CA ARG A 19 -31.61 8.43 10.54
C ARG A 19 -30.31 8.60 11.35
N ALA A 20 -30.34 9.46 12.37
CA ALA A 20 -29.19 9.70 13.26
C ALA A 20 -28.89 8.48 14.15
N GLU A 21 -29.90 7.84 14.73
CA GLU A 21 -29.73 6.61 15.52
C GLU A 21 -29.23 5.45 14.65
N SER A 22 -29.77 5.31 13.44
CA SER A 22 -29.34 4.29 12.48
C SER A 22 -27.88 4.49 12.04
N GLN A 23 -27.46 5.74 11.85
CA GLN A 23 -26.07 6.07 11.52
C GLN A 23 -25.12 5.75 12.68
N ALA A 24 -25.47 6.15 13.91
CA ALA A 24 -24.63 5.90 15.08
C ALA A 24 -24.43 4.40 15.33
N VAL A 25 -25.47 3.58 15.14
CA VAL A 25 -25.35 2.12 15.23
C VAL A 25 -24.44 1.56 14.14
N SER A 26 -24.56 2.06 12.90
CA SER A 26 -23.72 1.63 11.79
C SER A 26 -22.24 1.97 12.02
N ASP A 27 -21.95 3.18 12.51
CA ASP A 27 -20.60 3.63 12.83
C ASP A 27 -20.00 2.83 13.99
N ALA A 28 -20.79 2.52 15.03
CA ALA A 28 -20.36 1.68 16.15
C ALA A 28 -20.02 0.25 15.70
N VAL A 29 -20.85 -0.34 14.84
CA VAL A 29 -20.59 -1.68 14.27
C VAL A 29 -19.34 -1.66 13.40
N ALA A 30 -19.16 -0.66 12.55
CA ALA A 30 -17.98 -0.52 11.71
C ALA A 30 -16.70 -0.37 12.56
N GLY A 31 -16.74 0.45 13.61
CA GLY A 31 -15.63 0.63 14.55
C GLY A 31 -15.26 -0.67 15.26
N GLU A 32 -16.25 -1.44 15.72
CA GLU A 32 -16.01 -2.74 16.36
C GLU A 32 -15.42 -3.76 15.38
N VAL A 33 -15.91 -3.81 14.14
CA VAL A 33 -15.35 -4.69 13.10
C VAL A 33 -13.87 -4.37 12.87
N VAL A 34 -13.50 -3.09 12.71
CA VAL A 34 -12.10 -2.69 12.55
C VAL A 34 -11.27 -3.09 13.78
N HIS A 35 -11.78 -2.88 14.99
CA HIS A 35 -11.10 -3.28 16.21
C HIS A 35 -10.84 -4.79 16.26
N GLN A 36 -11.82 -5.62 15.90
CA GLN A 36 -11.67 -7.07 15.86
C GLN A 36 -10.70 -7.52 14.78
N LEU A 37 -10.75 -6.92 13.58
CA LEU A 37 -9.78 -7.22 12.52
C LEU A 37 -8.34 -6.92 12.96
N ASN A 38 -8.10 -5.80 13.64
CA ASN A 38 -6.79 -5.47 14.17
C ASN A 38 -6.29 -6.50 15.18
N ARG A 39 -7.16 -6.97 16.08
CA ARG A 39 -6.81 -8.01 17.06
C ARG A 39 -6.50 -9.35 16.39
N ILE A 40 -7.27 -9.72 15.38
CA ILE A 40 -7.04 -10.96 14.60
C ILE A 40 -5.71 -10.87 13.85
N SER A 41 -5.45 -9.73 13.19
CA SER A 41 -4.18 -9.49 12.49
C SER A 41 -2.98 -9.59 13.42
N ASP A 42 -3.01 -8.92 14.59
CA ASP A 42 -1.95 -8.95 15.60
C ASP A 42 -1.69 -10.37 16.12
N MET A 43 -2.76 -11.10 16.46
CA MET A 43 -2.67 -12.48 16.92
C MET A 43 -2.00 -13.38 15.88
N HIS A 44 -2.45 -13.35 14.62
CA HIS A 44 -1.89 -14.18 13.57
C HIS A 44 -0.45 -13.75 13.20
N TRP A 45 -0.13 -12.45 13.30
CA TRP A 45 1.23 -11.94 13.07
C TRP A 45 2.21 -12.57 14.06
N HIS A 46 1.89 -12.53 15.35
CA HIS A 46 2.73 -13.10 16.41
C HIS A 46 2.86 -14.62 16.34
N ARG A 47 1.90 -15.30 15.70
CA ARG A 47 1.95 -16.75 15.46
C ARG A 47 2.64 -17.14 14.15
N GLY A 48 3.02 -16.17 13.32
CA GLY A 48 3.60 -16.44 11.98
C GLY A 48 2.57 -17.00 10.99
N GLU A 49 1.28 -16.85 11.25
CA GLU A 49 0.19 -17.38 10.44
C GLU A 49 -0.14 -16.43 9.28
N TYR A 50 0.87 -16.11 8.46
CA TYR A 50 0.80 -15.06 7.43
C TYR A 50 -0.28 -15.28 6.36
N ALA A 51 -0.65 -16.53 6.07
CA ALA A 51 -1.76 -16.83 5.16
C ALA A 51 -3.11 -16.31 5.70
N HIS A 52 -3.31 -16.31 7.02
CA HIS A 52 -4.51 -15.74 7.62
C HIS A 52 -4.51 -14.21 7.52
N LEU A 53 -3.36 -13.55 7.68
CA LEU A 53 -3.26 -12.09 7.47
C LEU A 53 -3.58 -11.69 6.03
N VAL A 54 -3.13 -12.48 5.05
CA VAL A 54 -3.50 -12.23 3.65
C VAL A 54 -5.02 -12.29 3.48
N ASN A 55 -5.70 -13.24 4.12
CA ASN A 55 -7.16 -13.34 4.05
C ASN A 55 -7.86 -12.16 4.75
N VAL A 56 -7.35 -11.73 5.91
CA VAL A 56 -7.86 -10.52 6.59
C VAL A 56 -7.71 -9.29 5.70
N ASN A 57 -6.54 -9.08 5.10
CA ASN A 57 -6.31 -7.97 4.18
C ASN A 57 -7.21 -8.05 2.94
N ARG A 58 -7.49 -9.25 2.41
CA ARG A 58 -8.47 -9.43 1.33
C ARG A 58 -9.89 -9.02 1.74
N MET A 59 -10.28 -9.25 2.99
CA MET A 59 -11.57 -8.75 3.50
C MET A 59 -11.58 -7.22 3.59
N VAL A 60 -10.49 -6.61 4.04
CA VAL A 60 -10.34 -5.15 4.08
C VAL A 60 -10.41 -4.56 2.67
N ILE A 61 -9.71 -5.16 1.69
CA ILE A 61 -9.74 -4.76 0.29
C ILE A 61 -11.16 -4.85 -0.29
N ALA A 62 -11.87 -5.94 -0.02
CA ALA A 62 -13.25 -6.11 -0.50
C ALA A 62 -14.21 -5.07 0.07
N ALA A 63 -14.02 -4.65 1.33
CA ALA A 63 -14.83 -3.61 1.96
C ALA A 63 -14.42 -2.19 1.55
N HIS A 64 -13.11 -1.96 1.39
CA HIS A 64 -12.50 -0.67 1.11
C HIS A 64 -11.39 -0.82 0.06
N PRO A 65 -11.72 -0.87 -1.25
CA PRO A 65 -10.74 -1.05 -2.31
C PRO A 65 -9.71 0.08 -2.41
N GLN A 66 -9.96 1.21 -1.74
CA GLN A 66 -9.05 2.35 -1.67
C GLN A 66 -8.02 2.25 -0.52
N GLN A 67 -8.10 1.20 0.31
CA GLN A 67 -7.16 0.99 1.41
C GLN A 67 -5.83 0.44 0.90
N VAL A 68 -4.95 1.34 0.46
CA VAL A 68 -3.66 1.03 -0.16
C VAL A 68 -2.78 0.11 0.69
N ASP A 69 -2.70 0.37 2.00
CA ASP A 69 -1.86 -0.42 2.92
C ASP A 69 -2.22 -1.91 2.93
N ALA A 70 -3.51 -2.25 2.77
CA ALA A 70 -3.94 -3.65 2.77
C ALA A 70 -3.39 -4.44 1.57
N TYR A 71 -3.26 -3.80 0.40
CA TYR A 71 -2.61 -4.41 -0.76
C TYR A 71 -1.10 -4.55 -0.56
N ILE A 72 -0.47 -3.55 0.05
CA ILE A 72 0.98 -3.54 0.32
C ILE A 72 1.33 -4.67 1.29
N ASP A 73 0.63 -4.74 2.42
CA ASP A 73 0.86 -5.74 3.47
C ASP A 73 0.60 -7.15 2.95
N ALA A 74 -0.55 -7.37 2.29
CA ALA A 74 -0.85 -8.67 1.72
C ALA A 74 0.12 -9.06 0.59
N GLY A 75 0.51 -8.10 -0.26
CA GLY A 75 1.52 -8.31 -1.29
C GLY A 75 2.83 -8.78 -0.66
N TRP A 76 3.34 -8.04 0.33
CA TRP A 76 4.56 -8.38 1.06
C TRP A 76 4.53 -9.76 1.70
N LEU A 77 3.44 -10.09 2.37
CA LEU A 77 3.23 -11.41 2.97
C LEU A 77 3.20 -12.51 1.89
N LEU A 78 2.53 -12.28 0.77
CA LEU A 78 2.45 -13.26 -0.33
C LEU A 78 3.82 -13.61 -0.90
N TRP A 79 4.66 -12.63 -1.24
CA TRP A 79 5.98 -12.95 -1.77
C TRP A 79 6.99 -13.42 -0.72
N SER A 80 6.76 -13.10 0.57
CA SER A 80 7.48 -13.72 1.70
C SER A 80 7.14 -15.20 1.89
N MET A 81 5.95 -15.63 1.45
CA MET A 81 5.51 -17.03 1.43
C MET A 81 5.74 -17.72 0.07
N ASP A 82 6.61 -17.18 -0.78
CA ASP A 82 6.90 -17.68 -2.13
C ASP A 82 5.69 -17.73 -3.10
N ARG A 83 4.61 -16.99 -2.81
CA ARG A 83 3.41 -16.89 -3.66
C ARG A 83 3.52 -15.69 -4.61
N ASP A 84 4.58 -15.68 -5.41
CA ASP A 84 4.95 -14.54 -6.25
C ASP A 84 3.87 -14.14 -7.26
N SER A 85 3.21 -15.08 -7.92
CA SER A 85 2.17 -14.78 -8.91
C SER A 85 0.97 -14.06 -8.29
N GLU A 86 0.58 -14.44 -7.07
CA GLU A 86 -0.50 -13.79 -6.35
C GLU A 86 -0.10 -12.40 -5.84
N ALA A 87 1.14 -12.24 -5.38
CA ALA A 87 1.65 -10.93 -4.97
C ALA A 87 1.62 -9.93 -6.14
N GLU A 88 2.12 -10.36 -7.30
CA GLU A 88 2.16 -9.52 -8.50
C GLU A 88 0.75 -9.13 -8.96
N ALA A 89 -0.18 -10.09 -9.01
CA ALA A 89 -1.58 -9.84 -9.34
C ALA A 89 -2.24 -8.87 -8.35
N LEU A 90 -1.93 -9.01 -7.05
CA LEU A 90 -2.50 -8.14 -6.02
C LEU A 90 -1.98 -6.71 -6.09
N TYR A 91 -0.69 -6.52 -6.41
CA TYR A 91 -0.17 -5.17 -6.68
C TYR A 91 -0.83 -4.56 -7.94
N ASP A 92 -1.06 -5.36 -8.98
CA ASP A 92 -1.77 -4.89 -10.18
C ASP A 92 -3.23 -4.49 -9.88
N GLU A 93 -3.94 -5.28 -9.09
CA GLU A 93 -5.28 -4.95 -8.60
C GLU A 93 -5.27 -3.64 -7.79
N GLY A 94 -4.34 -3.52 -6.84
CA GLY A 94 -4.19 -2.32 -6.02
C GLY A 94 -3.94 -1.07 -6.86
N ILE A 95 -3.05 -1.14 -7.85
CA ILE A 95 -2.76 -0.03 -8.77
C ILE A 95 -4.00 0.34 -9.59
N ALA A 96 -4.76 -0.65 -10.08
CA ALA A 96 -5.98 -0.39 -10.83
C ALA A 96 -7.05 0.30 -9.97
N ALA A 97 -7.17 -0.06 -8.70
CA ALA A 97 -8.10 0.55 -7.75
C ALA A 97 -7.63 1.94 -7.25
N ASN A 98 -6.31 2.18 -7.23
CA ASN A 98 -5.67 3.36 -6.67
C ASN A 98 -4.61 3.95 -7.63
N PRO A 99 -5.01 4.40 -8.83
CA PRO A 99 -4.06 4.72 -9.90
C PRO A 99 -3.16 5.93 -9.63
N ASN A 100 -3.53 6.78 -8.66
CA ASN A 100 -2.89 8.06 -8.34
C ASN A 100 -2.04 8.03 -7.07
N THR A 101 -1.71 6.83 -6.55
CA THR A 101 -0.96 6.67 -5.30
C THR A 101 0.45 6.14 -5.54
N TYR A 102 1.45 6.88 -5.08
CA TYR A 102 2.86 6.50 -5.25
C TYR A 102 3.21 5.14 -4.62
N ALA A 103 2.60 4.83 -3.47
CA ALA A 103 3.06 3.75 -2.60
C ALA A 103 2.98 2.38 -3.30
N LEU A 104 1.91 2.10 -4.04
CA LEU A 104 1.75 0.82 -4.74
C LEU A 104 2.77 0.65 -5.87
N TYR A 105 3.06 1.72 -6.62
CA TYR A 105 4.11 1.70 -7.63
C TYR A 105 5.50 1.52 -6.98
N ASN A 106 5.75 2.18 -5.85
CA ASN A 106 7.01 2.04 -5.12
C ASN A 106 7.22 0.60 -4.63
N GLU A 107 6.20 0.02 -3.98
CA GLU A 107 6.25 -1.34 -3.46
C GLU A 107 6.35 -2.39 -4.56
N LYS A 108 5.56 -2.26 -5.63
CA LYS A 108 5.66 -3.15 -6.79
C LYS A 108 7.04 -3.05 -7.45
N GLY A 109 7.58 -1.83 -7.60
CA GLY A 109 8.92 -1.61 -8.13
C GLY A 109 10.01 -2.28 -7.29
N PHE A 110 9.93 -2.13 -5.97
CA PHE A 110 10.83 -2.78 -5.03
C PHE A 110 10.74 -4.31 -5.10
N TYR A 111 9.52 -4.85 -5.12
CA TYR A 111 9.26 -6.29 -5.30
C TYR A 111 9.89 -6.82 -6.61
N LEU A 112 9.66 -6.14 -7.74
CA LEU A 112 10.20 -6.54 -9.04
C LEU A 112 11.74 -6.53 -9.04
N LEU A 113 12.37 -5.51 -8.46
CA LEU A 113 13.83 -5.41 -8.35
C LEU A 113 14.43 -6.48 -7.46
N THR A 114 13.85 -6.69 -6.28
CA THR A 114 14.49 -7.46 -5.21
C THR A 114 14.10 -8.92 -5.22
N ARG A 115 12.82 -9.24 -5.48
CA ARG A 115 12.30 -10.59 -5.49
C ARG A 115 12.33 -11.21 -6.88
N ARG A 116 11.81 -10.49 -7.88
CA ARG A 116 11.72 -11.00 -9.27
C ARG A 116 12.99 -10.81 -10.08
N LYS A 117 13.92 -9.98 -9.59
CA LYS A 117 15.17 -9.63 -10.28
C LYS A 117 14.92 -9.08 -11.69
N ASP A 118 13.83 -8.34 -11.85
CA ASP A 118 13.45 -7.68 -13.09
C ASP A 118 13.69 -6.17 -12.97
N PRO A 119 14.93 -5.70 -13.25
CA PRO A 119 15.26 -4.30 -13.12
C PRO A 119 14.52 -3.41 -14.11
N LYS A 120 14.14 -3.93 -15.29
CA LYS A 120 13.45 -3.14 -16.29
C LYS A 120 12.07 -2.72 -15.77
N ARG A 121 11.23 -3.72 -15.43
CA ARG A 121 9.88 -3.45 -14.93
C ARG A 121 9.89 -2.77 -13.57
N GLY A 122 10.87 -3.12 -12.73
CA GLY A 122 11.02 -2.50 -11.41
C GLY A 122 11.33 -1.01 -11.48
N LEU A 123 12.25 -0.59 -12.36
CA LEU A 123 12.55 0.82 -12.59
C LEU A 123 11.36 1.56 -13.20
N GLU A 124 10.65 0.96 -14.17
CA GLU A 124 9.43 1.55 -14.75
C GLU A 124 8.38 1.85 -13.65
N MET A 125 8.23 0.98 -12.65
CA MET A 125 7.29 1.24 -11.54
C MET A 125 7.81 2.33 -10.59
N LEU A 126 9.10 2.33 -10.25
CA LEU A 126 9.67 3.38 -9.40
C LEU A 126 9.65 4.76 -10.07
N GLU A 127 9.83 4.83 -11.39
CA GLU A 127 9.66 6.04 -12.19
C GLU A 127 8.21 6.55 -12.08
N LYS A 128 7.21 5.68 -12.28
CA LYS A 128 5.81 6.04 -12.07
C LYS A 128 5.51 6.51 -10.65
N ALA A 129 6.14 5.91 -9.63
CA ALA A 129 5.92 6.28 -8.24
C ALA A 129 6.27 7.76 -8.00
N ILE A 130 7.42 8.23 -8.49
CA ILE A 130 7.86 9.62 -8.28
C ILE A 130 7.07 10.67 -9.08
N GLU A 131 6.27 10.22 -10.05
CA GLU A 131 5.36 11.06 -10.83
C GLU A 131 4.01 11.27 -10.14
N GLN A 132 3.69 10.47 -9.12
CA GLN A 132 2.39 10.56 -8.45
C GLN A 132 2.27 11.83 -7.60
N PRO A 133 1.08 12.47 -7.54
CA PRO A 133 0.89 13.74 -6.83
C PRO A 133 1.15 13.65 -5.32
N ASP A 134 0.87 12.49 -4.73
CA ASP A 134 1.02 12.23 -3.29
C ASP A 134 2.43 11.76 -2.90
N CYS A 135 3.35 11.62 -3.88
CA CYS A 135 4.68 11.07 -3.66
C CYS A 135 5.52 11.95 -2.73
N PRO A 136 5.92 11.46 -1.54
CA PRO A 136 6.87 12.15 -0.68
C PRO A 136 8.21 12.33 -1.38
N LYS A 137 8.82 13.51 -1.23
CA LYS A 137 10.10 13.84 -1.89
C LYS A 137 11.23 12.87 -1.55
N ILE A 138 11.16 12.19 -0.40
CA ILE A 138 12.15 11.19 0.02
C ILE A 138 12.18 9.96 -0.90
N VAL A 139 11.08 9.60 -1.57
CA VAL A 139 10.96 8.38 -2.38
C VAL A 139 11.90 8.41 -3.59
N ILE A 140 12.31 9.59 -4.05
CA ILE A 140 13.31 9.74 -5.13
C ILE A 140 14.62 9.00 -4.81
N HIS A 141 14.93 8.80 -3.52
CA HIS A 141 16.10 8.05 -3.07
C HIS A 141 16.03 6.58 -3.51
N THR A 142 14.85 5.97 -3.46
CA THR A 142 14.63 4.58 -3.86
C THR A 142 14.98 4.39 -5.33
N LEU A 143 14.49 5.26 -6.21
CA LEU A 143 14.81 5.21 -7.64
C LEU A 143 16.28 5.52 -7.92
N ALA A 144 16.87 6.50 -7.21
CA ALA A 144 18.28 6.85 -7.37
C ALA A 144 19.21 5.68 -7.00
N HIS A 145 18.94 4.99 -5.89
CA HIS A 145 19.64 3.77 -5.52
C HIS A 145 19.40 2.63 -6.52
N ALA A 146 18.17 2.48 -7.03
CA ALA A 146 17.87 1.46 -8.02
C ALA A 146 18.68 1.66 -9.32
N TYR A 147 18.76 2.90 -9.83
CA TYR A 147 19.60 3.21 -10.99
C TYR A 147 21.09 2.95 -10.76
N GLU A 148 21.59 3.25 -9.56
CA GLU A 148 22.98 2.96 -9.21
C GLU A 148 23.26 1.45 -9.25
N ARG A 149 22.37 0.64 -8.67
CA ARG A 149 22.49 -0.83 -8.64
C ARG A 149 22.52 -1.46 -10.04
N VAL A 150 21.88 -0.83 -11.03
CA VAL A 150 21.89 -1.30 -12.42
C VAL A 150 22.95 -0.60 -13.28
N GLY A 151 23.87 0.17 -12.67
CA GLY A 151 24.96 0.85 -13.37
C GLY A 151 24.55 2.10 -14.15
N GLN A 152 23.30 2.56 -14.05
CA GLN A 152 22.83 3.80 -14.68
C GLN A 152 23.22 5.03 -13.83
N LEU A 153 24.53 5.18 -13.58
CA LEU A 153 25.09 6.15 -12.63
C LEU A 153 24.72 7.60 -12.96
N ARG A 154 24.62 7.97 -14.25
CA ARG A 154 24.22 9.32 -14.66
C ARG A 154 22.78 9.65 -14.27
N LYS A 155 21.84 8.70 -14.43
CA LYS A 155 20.45 8.89 -13.98
C LYS A 155 20.36 8.93 -12.47
N SER A 156 21.11 8.07 -11.77
CA SER A 156 21.22 8.13 -10.31
C SER A 156 21.71 9.50 -9.83
N LEU A 157 22.78 10.03 -10.44
CA LEU A 157 23.34 11.34 -10.11
C LEU A 157 22.34 12.48 -10.34
N ASP A 158 21.58 12.46 -11.43
CA ASP A 158 20.51 13.45 -11.69
C ASP A 158 19.50 13.49 -10.55
N LEU A 159 18.99 12.32 -10.15
CA LEU A 159 18.04 12.21 -9.05
C LEU A 159 18.65 12.67 -7.72
N TRP A 160 19.91 12.35 -7.46
CA TRP A 160 20.60 12.83 -6.26
C TRP A 160 20.82 14.34 -6.26
N ASN A 161 21.08 14.96 -7.40
CA ASN A 161 21.13 16.42 -7.53
C ASN A 161 19.75 17.02 -7.19
N ARG A 162 18.70 16.57 -7.86
CA ARG A 162 17.31 17.01 -7.60
C ARG A 162 16.94 16.90 -6.12
N ALA A 163 17.25 15.76 -5.50
CA ALA A 163 16.97 15.50 -4.09
C ALA A 163 17.80 16.37 -3.12
N ALA A 164 19.05 16.68 -3.48
CA ALA A 164 19.95 17.52 -2.69
C ALA A 164 19.64 19.03 -2.82
N ASP A 165 19.07 19.43 -3.95
CA ASP A 165 18.78 20.82 -4.26
C ASP A 165 17.37 21.24 -3.83
N ASP A 166 16.44 20.28 -3.70
CA ASP A 166 15.09 20.52 -3.14
C ASP A 166 15.14 20.81 -1.62
N PRO A 167 14.84 22.04 -1.16
CA PRO A 167 14.86 22.40 0.25
C PRO A 167 13.72 21.74 1.06
N THR A 168 12.67 21.26 0.40
CA THR A 168 11.52 20.59 1.05
C THR A 168 11.72 19.09 1.22
N ASN A 169 12.77 18.52 0.60
CA ASN A 169 13.07 17.10 0.77
C ASN A 169 13.58 16.82 2.19
N PRO A 170 12.88 16.01 3.01
CA PRO A 170 13.36 15.67 4.35
C PRO A 170 14.68 14.88 4.33
N GLY A 171 14.99 14.22 3.21
CA GLY A 171 16.23 13.47 2.98
C GLY A 171 17.39 14.28 2.40
N ARG A 172 17.26 15.60 2.26
CA ARG A 172 18.22 16.44 1.52
C ARG A 172 19.69 16.29 1.97
N ALA A 173 19.94 16.11 3.27
CA ALA A 173 21.28 15.90 3.79
C ALA A 173 21.88 14.56 3.33
N ALA A 174 21.11 13.47 3.41
CA ALA A 174 21.51 12.17 2.90
C ALA A 174 21.66 12.18 1.37
N ALA A 175 20.82 12.93 0.66
CA ALA A 175 20.93 13.12 -0.78
C ALA A 175 22.25 13.79 -1.19
N ARG A 176 22.72 14.82 -0.46
CA ARG A 176 24.03 15.46 -0.72
C ARG A 176 25.19 14.47 -0.60
N VAL A 177 25.18 13.63 0.44
CA VAL A 177 26.21 12.61 0.65
C VAL A 177 26.22 11.60 -0.50
N ASN A 178 25.04 11.10 -0.89
CA ASN A 178 24.92 10.16 -2.01
C ASN A 178 25.29 10.79 -3.35
N ARG A 179 24.88 12.04 -3.60
CA ARG A 179 25.26 12.82 -4.77
C ARG A 179 26.77 12.89 -4.93
N ASP A 180 27.49 13.28 -3.88
CA ASP A 180 28.94 13.45 -3.94
C ASP A 180 29.65 12.09 -4.12
N ARG A 181 29.11 11.02 -3.51
CA ARG A 181 29.58 9.64 -3.72
C ARG A 181 29.39 9.19 -5.18
N VAL A 182 28.18 9.32 -5.72
CA VAL A 182 27.85 8.90 -7.09
C VAL A 182 28.57 9.78 -8.12
N ARG A 183 28.78 11.08 -7.85
CA ARG A 183 29.58 11.97 -8.71
C ARG A 183 31.00 11.42 -8.91
N ARG A 184 31.67 11.04 -7.81
CA ARG A 184 32.99 10.42 -7.89
C ARG A 184 32.99 9.14 -8.70
N LEU A 185 31.97 8.29 -8.57
CA LEU A 185 31.83 7.06 -9.36
C LEU A 185 31.67 7.35 -10.87
N VAL A 186 30.93 8.41 -11.22
CA VAL A 186 30.78 8.86 -12.61
C VAL A 186 32.10 9.42 -13.16
N GLU A 187 32.84 10.18 -12.36
CA GLU A 187 34.13 10.80 -12.73
C GLU A 187 35.27 9.78 -12.80
N SER A 188 35.27 8.76 -11.94
CA SER A 188 36.27 7.68 -11.94
C SER A 188 36.01 6.61 -13.02
N GLY A 189 34.89 6.70 -13.73
CA GLY A 189 34.36 5.68 -14.64
C GLY A 189 34.43 6.06 -16.14
N THR A 190 35.54 6.67 -16.57
CA THR A 190 36.08 6.51 -17.94
C THR A 190 37.15 5.45 -17.95
#